data_AF-A0A3D5CD91-F1
#
_entry.id   AF-A0A3D5CD91-F1
#
_cell.length_a   1.000
_cell.length_b   1.000
_cell.length_c   1.000
_cell.angle_alpha   90.00
_cell.angle_beta   90.00
_cell.angle_gamma   90.00
#
_symmetry.space_group_name_H-M   'P 1'
#
loop_
_entity.id
_entity.type
_entity.pdbx_description
1 polymer ?
#
loop_
_entity_poly.entity_id
_entity_poly.type
_entity_poly.pdbx_seq_one_letter_code
_entity_poly.pdbx_strand_id
1 'polypeptide(L)' 'MAEKLKLIDHVQAINWNRIQDEKDVEVWNRLVNNFWLPEKVPLSNDVQSWNTLTPEEQTLTMR' A
#
# COMPACT_ATOMS: atom_id res chain seq x y z
N MET A 1 5.52 -31.98 -23.23
CA MET A 1 6.18 -32.38 -21.98
C MET A 1 6.20 -31.14 -21.10
N ALA A 2 5.41 -31.09 -20.03
CA ALA A 2 5.37 -29.93 -19.15
C ALA A 2 6.62 -29.93 -18.24
N GLU A 3 7.33 -28.80 -18.21
CA GLU A 3 8.52 -28.63 -17.39
C GLU A 3 8.12 -28.69 -15.90
N LYS A 4 8.80 -29.55 -15.14
CA LYS A 4 8.48 -29.81 -13.73
C LYS A 4 9.00 -28.62 -12.91
N LEU A 5 8.08 -27.81 -12.36
CA LEU A 5 8.45 -26.68 -11.50
C LEU A 5 9.33 -27.14 -10.34
N LYS A 6 10.53 -26.56 -10.23
CA LYS A 6 11.44 -26.82 -9.12
C LYS A 6 10.93 -26.12 -7.86
N LEU A 7 10.53 -26.92 -6.86
CA LEU A 7 10.13 -26.41 -5.55
C LEU A 7 11.36 -26.11 -4.70
N ILE A 8 11.20 -25.18 -3.76
CA ILE A 8 12.23 -24.84 -2.77
C ILE A 8 12.37 -26.02 -1.80
N ASP A 9 13.60 -26.46 -1.55
CA ASP A 9 13.94 -27.59 -0.69
C ASP A 9 14.08 -27.21 0.79
N HIS A 10 14.45 -25.96 1.09
CA HIS A 10 14.55 -25.44 2.45
C HIS A 10 14.29 -23.92 2.54
N VAL A 11 13.66 -23.47 3.63
CA VAL A 11 13.45 -22.04 3.95
C VAL A 11 13.98 -21.76 5.36
N GLN A 12 14.64 -20.63 5.55
CA GLN A 12 15.11 -20.19 6.87
C GLN A 12 14.05 -19.33 7.55
N ALA A 13 13.79 -19.61 8.83
CA ALA A 13 12.89 -18.78 9.63
C ALA A 13 13.52 -17.40 9.86
N ILE A 14 12.68 -16.36 9.80
CA ILE A 14 13.09 -14.98 10.09
C ILE A 14 13.39 -14.80 11.59
N ASN A 15 14.43 -14.03 11.91
CA ASN A 15 14.73 -13.61 13.28
C ASN A 15 14.80 -12.08 13.36
N TRP A 16 13.72 -11.45 13.81
CA TRP A 16 13.64 -9.99 13.97
C TRP A 16 14.53 -9.41 15.08
N ASN A 17 15.17 -10.26 15.88
CA ASN A 17 16.19 -9.82 16.85
C ASN A 17 17.61 -9.82 16.24
N ARG A 18 17.78 -10.29 14.99
CA ARG A 18 19.06 -10.29 14.26
C ARG A 18 18.84 -9.73 12.87
N ILE A 19 18.89 -8.41 12.78
CA ILE A 19 18.66 -7.65 11.55
C ILE A 19 19.98 -7.47 10.81
N GLN A 20 19.95 -7.59 9.48
CA GLN A 20 21.14 -7.43 8.63
C GLN A 20 21.32 -5.96 8.21
N ASP A 21 20.21 -5.27 7.91
CA ASP A 21 20.17 -3.83 7.59
C ASP A 21 19.13 -3.15 8.50
N GLU A 22 19.57 -2.19 9.31
CA GLU A 22 18.70 -1.43 10.21
C GLU A 22 17.54 -0.74 9.47
N LYS A 23 17.71 -0.44 8.18
CA LYS A 23 16.67 0.19 7.36
C LYS A 23 15.42 -0.69 7.21
N ASP A 24 15.57 -2.02 7.25
CA ASP A 24 14.45 -2.97 7.13
C ASP A 24 13.41 -2.73 8.24
N VAL A 25 13.87 -2.61 9.49
CA VAL A 25 13.00 -2.38 10.65
C VAL A 25 12.40 -0.98 10.62
N GLU A 26 13.18 0.03 10.22
CA GLU A 26 12.70 1.40 10.12
C GLU A 26 11.56 1.52 9.10
N VAL A 27 11.75 0.94 7.91
CA VAL A 27 10.75 0.96 6.84
C VAL A 27 9.52 0.14 7.23
N TRP A 28 9.71 -1.06 7.79
CA TRP A 28 8.61 -1.89 8.28
C TRP A 28 7.73 -1.13 9.27
N ASN A 29 8.35 -0.55 10.32
CA ASN A 29 7.64 0.21 11.33
C ASN A 29 6.92 1.42 10.72
N ARG A 30 7.57 2.14 9.80
CA ARG A 30 6.94 3.29 9.13
C ARG A 30 5.72 2.88 8.31
N LEU A 31 5.79 1.76 7.58
CA LEU A 31 4.68 1.30 6.75
C LEU A 31 3.51 0.82 7.61
N VAL A 32 3.78 -0.01 8.62
CA VAL A 32 2.73 -0.54 9.51
C VAL A 32 2.08 0.56 10.33
N ASN A 33 2.85 1.52 10.84
CA ASN A 33 2.30 2.67 11.58
C ASN A 33 1.43 3.58 10.72
N ASN A 34 1.70 3.68 9.41
CA ASN A 34 0.92 4.47 8.46
C ASN A 34 -0.21 3.67 7.80
N PHE A 35 -0.51 2.45 8.26
CA PHE A 35 -1.64 1.69 7.75
C PHE A 35 -2.95 2.47 7.96
N TRP A 36 -3.73 2.63 6.89
CA TRP A 36 -5.02 3.29 6.91
C TRP A 36 -6.01 2.62 5.97
N LEU A 37 -7.30 2.79 6.29
CA LEU A 37 -8.42 2.29 5.51
C LEU A 37 -9.20 3.47 4.92
N PRO A 38 -9.74 3.35 3.69
CA PRO A 38 -10.45 4.44 3.04
C PRO A 38 -11.67 4.93 3.84
N GLU A 39 -12.34 4.04 4.57
CA GLU A 39 -13.52 4.36 5.38
C GLU A 39 -13.22 5.32 6.55
N LYS A 40 -11.94 5.51 6.91
CA LYS A 40 -11.52 6.48 7.92
C LYS A 40 -11.68 7.93 7.46
N VAL A 41 -11.69 8.19 6.15
CA VAL A 41 -11.73 9.54 5.57
C VAL A 41 -13.16 9.84 5.10
N PRO A 42 -13.87 10.83 5.69
CA PRO A 42 -15.26 11.12 5.33
C PRO A 42 -15.35 11.95 4.04
N LEU A 43 -15.19 11.30 2.88
CA LEU A 43 -15.23 11.95 1.56
C LEU A 43 -16.60 12.58 1.21
N SER A 44 -17.67 12.24 1.94
CA SER A 44 -18.99 12.87 1.77
C SER A 44 -18.96 14.39 1.97
N ASN A 45 -18.01 14.89 2.75
CA ASN A 45 -17.86 16.33 3.01
C ASN A 45 -17.38 17.10 1.76
N ASP A 46 -16.74 16.43 0.80
CA ASP A 46 -16.16 17.06 -0.38
C ASP A 46 -17.18 17.23 -1.52
N VAL A 47 -18.39 16.69 -1.40
CA VAL A 47 -19.43 16.72 -2.46
C VAL A 47 -19.81 18.15 -2.86
N GLN A 48 -19.89 19.09 -1.92
CA GLN A 48 -20.23 20.47 -2.23
C GLN A 48 -19.11 21.15 -3.05
N SER A 49 -17.86 20.96 -2.64
CA SER A 49 -16.69 21.48 -3.36
C SER A 49 -16.54 20.82 -4.74
N TRP A 50 -16.82 19.53 -4.85
CA TRP A 50 -16.81 18.83 -6.14
C TRP A 50 -17.80 19.44 -7.14
N ASN A 51 -18.98 19.86 -6.66
CA ASN A 51 -20.00 20.48 -7.49
C ASN A 51 -19.65 21.89 -7.96
N THR A 52 -18.59 22.52 -7.46
CA THR A 52 -18.14 23.85 -7.94
C THR A 52 -17.19 23.76 -9.15
N LEU A 53 -16.68 22.57 -9.46
CA LEU A 53 -15.76 22.36 -10.57
C LEU A 53 -16.47 22.40 -11.93
N THR A 54 -15.77 22.84 -12.98
CA THR A 54 -16.29 22.72 -14.35
C THR A 54 -16.30 21.27 -14.83
N PRO A 55 -17.09 20.93 -15.87
CA PRO A 55 -17.08 19.59 -16.44
C PRO A 55 -15.68 19.12 -16.90
N GLU A 56 -14.85 20.03 -17.38
CA GLU A 56 -13.47 19.77 -17.78
C GLU A 56 -12.58 19.46 -16.56
N GLU A 57 -12.72 20.22 -15.47
CA GLU A 57 -11.98 20.00 -14.22
C GLU A 57 -12.34 18.67 -13.56
N GLN A 58 -13.64 18.32 -13.54
CA GLN A 58 -14.10 17.00 -13.07
C GLN A 58 -13.52 15.86 -13.92
N THR A 59 -13.55 16.01 -15.25
CA THR A 59 -13.01 15.00 -16.18
C THR A 59 -11.50 14.82 -15.99
N LEU A 60 -10.77 15.91 -15.78
CA LEU A 60 -9.33 15.88 -15.50
C LEU A 60 -9.01 15.14 -14.20
N THR A 61 -9.82 15.32 -13.15
CA THR A 61 -9.56 14.69 -11.83
C THR A 61 -9.83 13.18 -11.84
N MET A 62 -10.72 12.70 -12.71
CA MET A 62 -11.11 11.29 -12.78
C MET A 62 -10.28 10.42 -13.74
N ARG A 63 -9.42 11.00 -14.58
CA ARG A 63 -8.69 10.29 -15.64
C ARG A 63 -7.18 10.32 -15.40
#